data_AF-A0AAX4JNK6-F1
#
_entry.id   AF-A0AAX4JNK6-F1
#
_cell.length_a   1.000
_cell.length_b   1.000
_cell.length_c   1.000
_cell.angle_alpha   90.00
_cell.angle_beta   90.00
_cell.angle_gamma   90.00
#
_symmetry.space_group_name_H-M   'P 1'
#
loop_
_entity.id
_entity.type
_entity.pdbx_description
1 polymer ?
#
loop_
_entity_poly.entity_id
_entity_poly.type
_entity_poly.pdbx_seq_one_letter_code
_entity_poly.pdbx_strand_id
1 'polypeptide(L)'
;MPSGTYLPKPKTKRLNAMAKIGHDKPQISSAYNACDADLVLASAGNIEFKVHSYMLKANSSVFRDILCDSAFISSSKPIDVDVSSKNLTYFLDAMYKYPTPTIDTWENAKVVLELCDKYDCEFISVRIRNTLKQVVSQDPWGAFCFASHHDDLKMARRALKGLYNDEERCINTSETISVKDASMPTMPHLLGYFSLDRSNQIYNEQKNRYEPNWFDIGHQFQPRKS
;
A
#
# COMPACT_ATOMS: atom_id res chain seq x y z
N MET A 1 52.50 3.90 60.13
CA MET A 1 52.28 4.64 58.87
C MET A 1 52.82 3.77 57.73
N PRO A 2 52.20 3.69 56.53
CA PRO A 2 51.39 4.71 55.85
C PRO A 2 49.91 4.30 55.69
N SER A 3 48.97 5.18 56.00
CA SER A 3 48.43 6.28 55.15
C SER A 3 47.31 5.78 54.25
N GLY A 4 46.11 5.76 54.83
CA GLY A 4 44.86 5.61 54.11
C GLY A 4 44.60 6.82 53.23
N THR A 5 44.22 6.54 51.99
CA THR A 5 43.58 7.48 51.06
C THR A 5 42.33 6.81 50.53
N TYR A 6 41.23 6.95 51.28
CA TYR A 6 39.90 6.54 50.81
C TYR A 6 39.36 7.63 49.87
N LEU A 7 39.42 7.34 48.58
CA LEU A 7 38.79 8.14 47.52
C LEU A 7 37.25 8.06 47.65
N PRO A 8 36.52 9.19 47.57
CA PRO A 8 35.07 9.17 47.51
C PRO A 8 34.58 8.69 46.13
N LYS A 9 33.65 7.71 46.13
CA LYS A 9 32.99 7.18 44.94
C LYS A 9 32.22 8.28 44.18
N PRO A 10 32.24 8.29 42.84
CA PRO A 10 31.47 9.26 42.06
C PRO A 10 29.97 8.95 42.14
N LYS A 11 29.18 10.00 42.43
CA LYS A 11 27.71 9.97 42.34
C LYS A 11 27.31 9.88 40.87
N THR A 12 27.03 8.67 40.39
CA THR A 12 26.44 8.46 39.07
C THR A 12 25.00 8.98 39.10
N LYS A 13 24.80 10.22 38.62
CA LYS A 13 23.49 10.77 38.30
C LYS A 13 22.81 9.83 37.32
N ARG A 14 21.73 9.18 37.74
CA ARG A 14 20.77 8.54 36.84
C ARG A 14 20.25 9.61 35.89
N LEU A 15 20.62 9.52 34.61
CA LEU A 15 19.93 10.19 33.52
C LEU A 15 18.52 9.58 33.46
N ASN A 16 17.56 10.23 34.11
CA ASN A 16 16.16 10.07 33.76
C ASN A 16 15.93 10.85 32.47
N ALA A 17 16.15 10.21 31.32
CA ALA A 17 15.56 10.63 30.06
C ALA A 17 14.06 10.31 30.13
N MET A 18 13.31 11.15 30.85
CA MET A 18 11.87 11.23 30.66
C MET A 18 11.66 11.85 29.28
N ALA A 19 11.34 10.98 28.33
CA ALA A 19 10.75 11.38 27.06
C ALA A 19 9.57 12.32 27.38
N LYS A 20 9.73 13.59 27.03
CA LYS A 20 8.62 14.53 26.97
C LYS A 20 7.67 13.98 25.93
N ILE A 21 6.59 13.33 26.36
CA ILE A 21 5.40 13.14 25.53
C ILE A 21 4.83 14.55 25.35
N GLY A 22 5.23 15.21 24.27
CA GLY A 22 4.60 16.45 23.86
C GLY A 22 3.15 16.14 23.53
N HIS A 23 2.23 16.70 24.31
CA HIS A 23 0.86 16.92 23.87
C HIS A 23 0.90 17.98 22.75
N ASP A 24 1.36 17.60 21.56
CA ASP A 24 1.10 18.40 20.38
C ASP A 24 -0.41 18.28 20.12
N LYS A 25 -1.09 19.43 20.09
CA LYS A 25 -2.51 19.47 19.74
C LYS A 25 -2.67 18.83 18.37
N PRO A 26 -3.71 18.00 18.15
CA PRO A 26 -3.96 17.42 16.85
C PRO A 26 -4.08 18.52 15.80
N GLN A 27 -3.36 18.36 14.70
CA GLN A 27 -3.39 19.30 13.58
C GLN A 27 -4.56 18.94 12.68
N ILE A 28 -5.37 19.92 12.28
CA ILE A 28 -6.50 19.66 11.39
C ILE A 28 -6.01 19.74 9.93
N SER A 29 -6.43 18.78 9.12
CA SER A 29 -6.19 18.74 7.67
C SER A 29 -6.80 19.96 6.99
N SER A 30 -6.01 20.70 6.20
CA SER A 30 -6.52 21.86 5.45
C SER A 30 -7.49 21.47 4.33
N ALA A 31 -7.37 20.25 3.80
CA ALA A 31 -8.26 19.73 2.75
C ALA A 31 -9.59 19.19 3.32
N TYR A 32 -9.61 18.77 4.59
CA TYR A 32 -10.74 18.13 5.25
C TYR A 32 -11.02 18.77 6.61
N ASN A 33 -11.63 19.96 6.58
CA ASN A 33 -12.01 20.75 7.75
C ASN A 33 -13.40 21.41 7.53
N ALA A 34 -14.38 20.63 7.08
CA ALA A 34 -15.73 21.15 6.90
C ALA A 34 -16.35 21.50 8.27
N CYS A 35 -17.05 22.62 8.36
CA CYS A 35 -17.67 23.07 9.61
C CYS A 35 -18.90 22.25 10.01
N ASP A 36 -19.53 21.59 9.03
CA ASP A 36 -20.71 20.74 9.16
C ASP A 36 -20.35 19.24 9.20
N ALA A 37 -19.06 18.91 9.28
CA ALA A 37 -18.62 17.53 9.45
C ALA A 37 -19.11 16.95 10.78
N ASP A 38 -19.67 15.74 10.70
CA ASP A 38 -20.22 14.98 11.83
C ASP A 38 -19.27 13.85 12.31
N LEU A 39 -18.12 13.71 11.67
CA LEU A 39 -17.12 12.69 12.01
C LEU A 39 -15.69 13.22 11.89
N VAL A 40 -14.82 12.72 12.77
CA VAL A 40 -13.38 13.00 12.74
C VAL A 40 -12.61 11.69 12.59
N LEU A 41 -11.78 11.59 11.57
CA LEU A 41 -10.77 10.53 11.43
C LEU A 41 -9.40 11.08 11.83
N ALA A 42 -8.61 10.30 12.55
CA ALA A 42 -7.23 10.66 12.90
C ALA A 42 -6.25 9.75 12.17
N SER A 43 -5.22 10.34 11.56
CA SER A 43 -4.10 9.59 10.97
C SER A 43 -3.02 9.29 12.01
N ALA A 44 -2.10 8.36 11.72
CA ALA A 44 -0.97 8.01 12.59
C ALA A 44 -0.06 9.22 12.96
N GLY A 45 -0.11 10.31 12.19
CA GLY A 45 0.62 11.55 12.44
C GLY A 45 -0.09 12.56 13.33
N ASN A 46 -1.15 12.16 14.06
CA ASN A 46 -2.00 13.06 14.86
C ASN A 46 -2.64 14.20 14.03
N ILE A 47 -2.87 13.94 12.73
CA ILE A 47 -3.62 14.84 11.85
C ILE A 47 -5.07 14.36 11.78
N GLU A 48 -5.98 15.25 12.13
CA GLU A 48 -7.44 15.04 12.13
C GLU A 48 -8.06 15.49 10.80
N PHE A 49 -9.01 14.69 10.32
CA PHE A 49 -9.76 14.88 9.10
C PHE A 49 -11.24 14.96 9.48
N LYS A 50 -11.83 16.15 9.33
CA LYS A 50 -13.26 16.35 9.55
C LYS A 50 -14.00 16.01 8.27
N VAL A 51 -14.79 14.95 8.33
CA VAL A 51 -15.48 14.35 7.19
C VAL A 51 -16.94 14.10 7.51
N HIS A 52 -17.72 13.79 6.48
CA HIS A 52 -19.14 13.47 6.61
C HIS A 52 -19.33 11.96 6.69
N SER A 53 -19.93 11.48 7.78
CA SER A 53 -20.19 10.07 8.03
C SER A 53 -20.94 9.42 6.87
N TYR A 54 -21.91 10.14 6.27
CA TYR A 54 -22.68 9.71 5.11
C TYR A 54 -21.78 9.21 3.96
N MET A 55 -20.71 9.93 3.63
CA MET A 55 -19.82 9.55 2.53
C MET A 55 -19.06 8.26 2.82
N LEU A 56 -18.66 8.03 4.07
CA LEU A 56 -18.04 6.77 4.46
C LEU A 56 -19.06 5.63 4.41
N LYS A 57 -20.25 5.80 5.01
CA LYS A 57 -21.31 4.76 5.01
C LYS A 57 -21.77 4.36 3.60
N ALA A 58 -21.77 5.32 2.68
CA ALA A 58 -22.15 5.10 1.29
C ALA A 58 -21.10 4.27 0.51
N ASN A 59 -19.82 4.39 0.87
CA ASN A 59 -18.71 3.76 0.15
C ASN A 59 -18.09 2.56 0.87
N SER A 60 -18.51 2.27 2.11
CA SER A 60 -17.94 1.22 2.96
C SER A 60 -19.03 0.52 3.76
N SER A 61 -19.06 -0.81 3.70
CA SER A 61 -19.96 -1.59 4.56
C SER A 61 -19.51 -1.55 6.03
N VAL A 62 -18.21 -1.63 6.27
CA VAL A 62 -17.62 -1.60 7.61
C VAL A 62 -17.92 -0.28 8.32
N PHE A 63 -17.70 0.87 7.66
CA PHE A 63 -18.05 2.16 8.25
C PHE A 63 -19.56 2.31 8.42
N ARG A 64 -20.37 1.75 7.53
CA ARG A 64 -21.83 1.74 7.72
C ARG A 64 -22.23 1.01 8.99
N ASP A 65 -21.63 -0.14 9.27
CA ASP A 65 -21.97 -0.93 10.46
C ASP A 65 -21.45 -0.24 11.73
N ILE A 66 -20.19 0.22 11.74
CA ILE A 66 -19.58 0.92 12.89
C ILE A 66 -20.34 2.21 13.21
N LEU A 67 -20.70 3.00 12.20
CA LEU A 67 -21.34 4.31 12.37
C LEU A 67 -22.87 4.22 12.48
N CYS A 68 -23.45 3.02 12.45
CA CYS A 68 -24.85 2.77 12.82
C CYS A 68 -24.98 2.32 14.28
N ASP A 69 -23.89 1.92 14.94
CA ASP A 69 -23.91 1.59 16.36
C ASP A 69 -23.97 2.87 17.23
N SER A 70 -25.09 3.02 17.94
CA SER A 70 -25.34 4.15 18.86
C SER A 70 -24.30 4.30 19.98
N ALA A 71 -23.67 3.19 20.42
CA ALA A 71 -22.64 3.22 21.43
C ALA A 71 -21.37 3.90 20.92
N PHE A 72 -21.08 3.74 19.62
CA PHE A 72 -19.93 4.36 18.97
C PHE A 72 -20.12 5.87 18.82
N ILE A 73 -21.29 6.30 18.34
CA ILE A 73 -21.63 7.70 18.11
C ILE A 73 -21.56 8.52 19.41
N SER A 74 -21.97 7.92 20.52
CA SER A 74 -21.98 8.58 21.84
C SER A 74 -20.59 8.92 22.38
N SER A 75 -19.54 8.30 21.84
CA SER A 75 -18.17 8.48 22.34
C SER A 75 -17.53 9.81 21.91
N SER A 76 -18.00 10.45 20.83
CA SER A 76 -17.45 11.69 20.23
C SER A 76 -15.92 11.66 20.00
N LYS A 77 -15.29 10.48 20.01
CA LYS A 77 -13.84 10.33 19.82
C LYS A 77 -13.51 10.21 18.34
N PRO A 78 -12.37 10.77 17.89
CA PRO A 78 -11.86 10.49 16.56
C PRO A 78 -11.68 8.99 16.31
N ILE A 79 -11.93 8.55 15.07
CA ILE A 79 -11.58 7.19 14.63
C ILE A 79 -10.12 7.19 14.20
N ASP A 80 -9.28 6.46 14.93
CA ASP A 80 -7.88 6.29 14.56
C ASP A 80 -7.74 5.36 13.33
N VAL A 81 -7.09 5.88 12.30
CA VAL A 81 -6.70 5.15 11.09
C VAL A 81 -5.18 5.11 11.05
N ASP A 82 -4.61 3.92 11.24
CA ASP A 82 -3.17 3.67 11.33
C ASP A 82 -2.45 3.76 9.98
N VAL A 83 -2.51 4.94 9.36
CA VAL A 83 -1.85 5.27 8.09
C VAL A 83 -1.37 6.71 8.10
N SER A 84 -0.46 7.05 7.17
CA SER A 84 -0.02 8.43 6.99
C SER A 84 -1.16 9.34 6.55
N SER A 85 -1.08 10.62 6.90
CA SER A 85 -2.06 11.64 6.47
C SER A 85 -2.19 11.71 4.94
N LYS A 86 -1.10 11.46 4.21
CA LYS A 86 -1.09 11.39 2.74
C LYS A 86 -1.92 10.23 2.20
N ASN A 87 -1.74 9.02 2.75
CA ASN A 87 -2.52 7.84 2.32
C ASN A 87 -4.00 7.97 2.68
N LEU A 88 -4.30 8.52 3.87
CA LEU A 88 -5.68 8.83 4.23
C LEU A 88 -6.30 9.89 3.30
N THR A 89 -5.51 10.87 2.85
CA THR A 89 -5.97 11.86 1.86
C THR A 89 -6.30 11.19 0.53
N TYR A 90 -5.47 10.28 0.01
CA TYR A 90 -5.79 9.54 -1.23
C TYR A 90 -7.06 8.70 -1.09
N PHE A 91 -7.22 8.02 0.04
CA PHE A 91 -8.41 7.22 0.33
C PHE A 91 -9.69 8.07 0.34
N LEU A 92 -9.67 9.21 1.03
CA LEU A 92 -10.79 10.15 1.08
C LEU A 92 -11.03 10.83 -0.28
N ASP A 93 -9.97 11.24 -0.99
CA ASP A 93 -10.08 11.86 -2.30
C ASP A 93 -10.76 10.92 -3.31
N ALA A 94 -10.50 9.62 -3.22
CA ALA A 94 -11.17 8.63 -4.06
C ALA A 94 -12.69 8.52 -3.78
N MET A 95 -13.13 8.84 -2.57
CA MET A 95 -14.56 8.90 -2.20
C MET A 95 -15.21 10.23 -2.57
N TYR A 96 -14.53 11.35 -2.31
CA TYR A 96 -15.11 12.69 -2.37
C TYR A 96 -14.95 13.39 -3.72
N LYS A 97 -13.89 13.09 -4.48
CA LYS A 97 -13.54 13.85 -5.68
C LYS A 97 -13.78 13.03 -6.95
N TYR A 98 -14.13 13.71 -8.02
CA TYR A 98 -14.15 13.16 -9.37
C TYR A 98 -13.57 14.20 -10.36
N PRO A 99 -12.59 13.83 -11.21
CA PRO A 99 -11.94 12.51 -11.30
C PRO A 99 -11.11 12.18 -10.06
N THR A 100 -10.89 10.88 -9.80
CA THR A 100 -10.05 10.42 -8.68
C THR A 100 -8.60 10.87 -8.92
N PRO A 101 -7.97 11.60 -7.98
CA PRO A 101 -6.58 11.99 -8.11
C PRO A 101 -5.64 10.79 -8.29
N THR A 102 -4.57 10.99 -9.04
CA THR A 102 -3.55 9.96 -9.25
C THR A 102 -2.70 9.77 -8.00
N ILE A 103 -2.52 8.52 -7.60
CA ILE A 103 -1.53 8.14 -6.59
C ILE A 103 -0.16 8.18 -7.25
N ASP A 104 0.82 8.74 -6.56
CA ASP A 104 2.15 9.05 -7.10
C ASP A 104 3.12 7.88 -7.04
N THR A 105 3.03 7.04 -6.01
CA THR A 105 3.89 5.86 -5.85
C THR A 105 3.11 4.57 -5.67
N TRP A 106 3.74 3.46 -6.05
CA TRP A 106 3.15 2.13 -5.88
C TRP A 106 3.00 1.73 -4.40
N GLU A 107 3.89 2.17 -3.51
CA GLU A 107 3.79 1.94 -2.06
C GLU A 107 2.55 2.61 -1.47
N ASN A 108 2.29 3.86 -1.86
CA ASN A 108 1.08 4.56 -1.43
C ASN A 108 -0.17 3.85 -1.99
N ALA A 109 -0.12 3.38 -3.23
CA ALA A 109 -1.23 2.63 -3.83
C ALA A 109 -1.55 1.35 -3.06
N LYS A 110 -0.52 0.57 -2.68
CA LYS A 110 -0.68 -0.64 -1.85
C LYS A 110 -1.40 -0.33 -0.54
N VAL A 111 -0.93 0.67 0.21
CA VAL A 111 -1.55 1.06 1.50
C VAL A 111 -3.01 1.50 1.31
N VAL A 112 -3.32 2.26 0.26
CA VAL A 112 -4.69 2.73 0.03
C VAL A 112 -5.61 1.58 -0.42
N LEU A 113 -5.11 0.61 -1.18
CA LEU A 113 -5.88 -0.59 -1.55
C LEU A 113 -6.12 -1.48 -0.33
N GLU A 114 -5.11 -1.67 0.54
CA GLU A 114 -5.28 -2.38 1.82
C GLU A 114 -6.31 -1.70 2.72
N LEU A 115 -6.39 -0.35 2.72
CA LEU A 115 -7.48 0.37 3.39
C LEU A 115 -8.84 0.07 2.77
N CYS A 116 -8.92 -0.04 1.44
CA CYS A 116 -10.17 -0.40 0.77
C CYS A 116 -10.62 -1.81 1.16
N ASP A 117 -9.70 -2.76 1.26
CA ASP A 117 -10.04 -4.11 1.70
C ASP A 117 -10.43 -4.13 3.19
N LYS A 118 -9.66 -3.44 4.04
CA LYS A 118 -9.92 -3.35 5.49
C LYS A 118 -11.29 -2.78 5.82
N TYR A 119 -11.73 -1.77 5.06
CA TYR A 119 -13.02 -1.10 5.26
C TYR A 119 -14.09 -1.55 4.26
N ASP A 120 -13.85 -2.60 3.48
CA ASP A 120 -14.77 -3.12 2.46
C ASP A 120 -15.35 -2.03 1.54
N CYS A 121 -14.43 -1.33 0.86
CA CYS A 121 -14.71 -0.23 -0.07
C CYS A 121 -14.48 -0.66 -1.53
N GLU A 122 -15.17 -1.70 -2.00
CA GLU A 122 -14.91 -2.31 -3.33
C GLU A 122 -14.99 -1.29 -4.49
N PHE A 123 -15.99 -0.40 -4.49
CA PHE A 123 -16.11 0.64 -5.53
C PHE A 123 -14.91 1.59 -5.54
N ILE A 124 -14.38 1.91 -4.37
CA ILE A 124 -13.22 2.80 -4.23
C ILE A 124 -11.95 2.06 -4.67
N SER A 125 -11.81 0.78 -4.32
CA SER A 125 -10.74 -0.09 -4.80
C SER A 125 -10.70 -0.12 -6.34
N VAL A 126 -11.85 -0.33 -7.00
CA VAL A 126 -11.93 -0.31 -8.47
C VAL A 126 -11.53 1.05 -9.04
N ARG A 127 -11.99 2.16 -8.44
CA ARG A 127 -11.64 3.52 -8.88
C ARG A 127 -10.14 3.76 -8.79
N ILE A 128 -9.50 3.37 -7.70
CA ILE A 128 -8.05 3.50 -7.51
C ILE A 128 -7.32 2.64 -8.52
N ARG A 129 -7.66 1.35 -8.65
CA ARG A 129 -7.02 0.42 -9.61
C ARG A 129 -7.01 0.99 -11.04
N ASN A 130 -8.06 1.71 -11.43
CA ASN A 130 -8.13 2.36 -12.75
C ASN A 130 -7.15 3.53 -12.95
N THR A 131 -6.67 4.17 -11.87
CA THR A 131 -5.67 5.27 -11.93
C THR A 131 -4.23 4.77 -11.85
N LEU A 132 -3.98 3.53 -11.42
CA LEU A 132 -2.62 3.01 -11.16
C LEU A 132 -1.76 2.78 -12.41
N LYS A 133 -2.23 3.13 -13.61
CA LYS A 133 -1.54 2.82 -14.88
C LYS A 133 -0.08 3.31 -14.91
N GLN A 134 0.19 4.45 -14.28
CA GLN A 134 1.52 5.10 -14.28
C GLN A 134 2.45 4.56 -13.20
N VAL A 135 1.90 4.03 -12.09
CA VAL A 135 2.71 3.55 -10.96
C VAL A 135 3.04 2.07 -11.06
N VAL A 136 2.28 1.29 -11.85
CA VAL A 136 2.55 -0.15 -12.10
C VAL A 136 3.95 -0.36 -12.68
N SER A 137 4.49 0.59 -13.45
CA SER A 137 5.85 0.49 -13.99
C SER A 137 6.96 0.75 -12.97
N GLN A 138 6.65 1.29 -11.79
CA GLN A 138 7.63 1.56 -10.73
C GLN A 138 8.03 0.28 -9.97
N ASP A 139 7.07 -0.62 -9.75
CA ASP A 139 7.27 -1.94 -9.15
C ASP A 139 6.38 -2.97 -9.88
N PRO A 140 6.82 -3.40 -11.08
CA PRO A 140 6.03 -4.30 -11.91
C PRO A 140 5.78 -5.65 -11.25
N TRP A 141 6.77 -6.19 -10.53
CA TRP A 141 6.60 -7.47 -9.85
C TRP A 141 5.62 -7.38 -8.68
N GLY A 142 5.72 -6.35 -7.84
CA GLY A 142 4.74 -6.12 -6.78
C GLY A 142 3.33 -5.88 -7.33
N ALA A 143 3.21 -5.19 -8.46
CA ALA A 143 1.92 -5.03 -9.17
C ALA A 143 1.38 -6.34 -9.72
N PHE A 144 2.24 -7.22 -10.24
CA PHE A 144 1.83 -8.55 -10.67
C PHE A 144 1.37 -9.41 -9.49
N CYS A 145 2.10 -9.40 -8.38
CA CYS A 145 1.74 -10.13 -7.16
C CYS A 145 0.41 -9.62 -6.59
N PHE A 146 0.23 -8.30 -6.50
CA PHE A 146 -1.04 -7.70 -6.10
C PHE A 146 -2.18 -8.16 -7.04
N ALA A 147 -2.02 -7.98 -8.35
CA ALA A 147 -3.01 -8.39 -9.33
C ALA A 147 -3.39 -9.87 -9.22
N SER A 148 -2.43 -10.73 -8.84
CA SER A 148 -2.66 -12.17 -8.67
C SER A 148 -3.56 -12.55 -7.49
N HIS A 149 -3.60 -11.72 -6.44
CA HIS A 149 -4.46 -11.94 -5.27
C HIS A 149 -5.88 -11.39 -5.46
N HIS A 150 -6.03 -10.42 -6.36
CA HIS A 150 -7.30 -9.74 -6.64
C HIS A 150 -7.92 -10.17 -7.99
N ASP A 151 -7.38 -11.21 -8.64
CA ASP A 151 -7.78 -11.69 -9.97
C ASP A 151 -7.86 -10.57 -11.04
N ASP A 152 -7.01 -9.54 -10.92
CA ASP A 152 -6.99 -8.40 -11.83
C ASP A 152 -6.12 -8.71 -13.06
N LEU A 153 -6.71 -9.40 -14.02
CA LEU A 153 -6.02 -9.77 -15.26
C LEU A 153 -5.46 -8.56 -16.02
N LYS A 154 -6.15 -7.42 -15.99
CA LYS A 154 -5.70 -6.22 -16.72
C LYS A 154 -4.45 -5.64 -16.08
N MET A 155 -4.40 -5.60 -14.75
CA MET A 155 -3.22 -5.17 -14.02
C MET A 155 -2.07 -6.17 -14.16
N ALA A 156 -2.34 -7.48 -14.03
CA ALA A 156 -1.32 -8.52 -14.20
C ALA A 156 -0.63 -8.43 -15.56
N ARG A 157 -1.41 -8.27 -16.65
CA ARG A 157 -0.88 -8.07 -18.00
C ARG A 157 -0.03 -6.81 -18.12
N ARG A 158 -0.46 -5.70 -17.53
CA ARG A 158 0.31 -4.44 -17.57
C ARG A 158 1.61 -4.55 -16.77
N ALA A 159 1.54 -5.19 -15.61
CA ALA A 159 2.68 -5.46 -14.75
C ALA A 159 3.72 -6.33 -15.47
N LEU A 160 3.32 -7.42 -16.11
CA LEU A 160 4.23 -8.27 -16.90
C LEU A 160 4.91 -7.52 -18.05
N LYS A 161 4.19 -6.62 -18.75
CA LYS A 161 4.81 -5.75 -19.77
C LYS A 161 5.85 -4.82 -19.17
N GLY A 162 5.63 -4.37 -17.93
CA GLY A 162 6.54 -3.50 -17.19
C GLY A 162 7.81 -4.18 -16.70
N LEU A 163 7.82 -5.51 -16.56
CA LEU A 163 9.00 -6.27 -16.07
C LEU A 163 10.24 -6.11 -16.96
N TYR A 164 10.07 -5.72 -18.23
CA TYR A 164 11.20 -5.35 -19.09
C TYR A 164 12.07 -4.25 -18.46
N ASN A 165 11.47 -3.32 -17.71
CA ASN A 165 12.16 -2.21 -17.05
C ASN A 165 12.64 -2.55 -15.62
N ASP A 166 12.33 -3.74 -15.09
CA ASP A 166 12.77 -4.19 -13.77
C ASP A 166 14.15 -4.86 -13.93
N GLU A 167 15.23 -4.13 -13.67
CA GLU A 167 16.60 -4.63 -13.84
C GLU A 167 16.89 -5.88 -13.00
N GLU A 168 16.25 -6.02 -11.85
CA GLU A 168 16.44 -7.17 -10.95
C GLU A 168 15.70 -8.41 -11.47
N ARG A 169 14.48 -8.25 -11.97
CA ARG A 169 13.56 -9.36 -12.26
C ARG A 169 13.28 -9.60 -13.75
N CYS A 170 13.82 -8.78 -14.65
CA CYS A 170 13.68 -8.94 -16.11
C CYS A 170 14.26 -10.26 -16.64
N ILE A 171 15.04 -10.97 -15.82
CA ILE A 171 15.62 -12.29 -16.13
C ILE A 171 14.97 -13.44 -15.36
N ASN A 172 13.97 -13.18 -14.51
CA ASN A 172 13.37 -14.20 -13.65
C ASN A 172 12.53 -15.16 -14.49
N THR A 173 13.08 -16.28 -14.91
CA THR A 173 12.39 -17.36 -15.62
C THR A 173 11.90 -18.41 -14.63
N SER A 174 11.24 -19.46 -15.13
CA SER A 174 10.93 -20.66 -14.33
C SER A 174 12.16 -21.31 -13.68
N GLU A 175 13.37 -20.99 -14.13
CA GLU A 175 14.63 -21.59 -13.66
C GLU A 175 15.43 -20.65 -12.74
N THR A 176 15.24 -19.34 -12.86
CA THR A 176 16.09 -18.33 -12.18
C THR A 176 15.35 -17.52 -11.13
N ILE A 177 14.02 -17.60 -11.06
CA ILE A 177 13.23 -16.89 -10.05
C ILE A 177 13.62 -17.31 -8.63
N SER A 178 13.76 -16.33 -7.74
CA SER A 178 14.06 -16.61 -6.34
C SER A 178 12.87 -17.26 -5.63
N VAL A 179 13.12 -18.09 -4.61
CA VAL A 179 12.05 -18.67 -3.77
C VAL A 179 11.20 -17.57 -3.12
N LYS A 180 11.83 -16.45 -2.76
CA LYS A 180 11.13 -15.29 -2.21
C LYS A 180 10.14 -14.74 -3.24
N ASP A 181 10.58 -14.43 -4.45
CA ASP A 181 9.69 -13.87 -5.49
C ASP A 181 8.60 -14.86 -5.91
N ALA A 182 8.95 -16.15 -6.06
CA ALA A 182 8.01 -17.20 -6.45
C ALA A 182 6.92 -17.45 -5.40
N SER A 183 7.15 -17.11 -4.12
CA SER A 183 6.15 -17.27 -3.06
C SER A 183 5.17 -16.09 -2.95
N MET A 184 5.42 -14.99 -3.67
CA MET A 184 4.58 -13.80 -3.59
C MET A 184 3.28 -13.89 -4.41
N PRO A 185 3.24 -14.32 -5.69
CA PRO A 185 2.00 -14.39 -6.44
C PRO A 185 1.20 -15.66 -6.15
N THR A 186 -0.09 -15.66 -6.50
CA THR A 186 -0.91 -16.89 -6.43
C THR A 186 -0.43 -17.94 -7.43
N MET A 187 -0.51 -19.23 -7.06
CA MET A 187 -0.04 -20.33 -7.90
C MET A 187 -0.65 -20.35 -9.31
N PRO A 188 -1.96 -20.11 -9.51
CA PRO A 188 -2.54 -19.99 -10.87
C PRO A 188 -1.84 -18.96 -11.75
N HIS A 189 -1.53 -17.79 -11.20
CA HIS A 189 -0.85 -16.71 -11.92
C HIS A 189 0.61 -17.06 -12.19
N LEU A 190 1.31 -17.66 -11.22
CA LEU A 190 2.70 -18.09 -11.38
C LEU A 190 2.84 -19.17 -12.45
N LEU A 191 1.96 -20.16 -12.46
CA LEU A 191 1.95 -21.22 -13.48
C LEU A 191 1.60 -20.67 -14.86
N GLY A 192 0.67 -19.72 -14.94
CA GLY A 192 0.37 -18.97 -16.16
C GLY A 192 1.62 -18.28 -16.71
N TYR A 193 2.35 -17.60 -15.83
CA TYR A 193 3.59 -16.90 -16.14
C TYR A 193 4.67 -17.86 -16.68
N PHE A 194 5.00 -18.93 -15.95
CA PHE A 194 6.03 -19.90 -16.36
C PHE A 194 5.71 -20.60 -17.68
N SER A 195 4.42 -20.79 -17.98
CA SER A 195 4.04 -21.42 -19.24
C SER A 195 4.32 -20.58 -20.48
N LEU A 196 4.40 -19.25 -20.34
CA LEU A 196 4.68 -18.33 -21.44
C LEU A 196 6.17 -17.97 -21.54
N ASP A 197 6.87 -17.97 -20.41
CA ASP A 197 8.30 -17.70 -20.32
C ASP A 197 9.13 -18.62 -21.22
N ARG A 198 8.84 -19.92 -21.22
CA ARG A 198 9.58 -20.91 -22.04
C ARG A 198 9.33 -20.79 -23.54
N SER A 199 8.17 -20.29 -23.95
CA SER A 199 7.76 -20.25 -25.37
C SER A 199 8.01 -18.90 -26.03
N ASN A 200 8.25 -17.83 -25.26
CA ASN A 200 8.35 -16.47 -25.76
C ASN A 200 9.71 -15.86 -25.42
N GLN A 201 10.79 -16.42 -25.99
CA GLN A 201 12.13 -15.85 -25.85
C GLN A 201 12.56 -15.15 -27.15
N ILE A 202 13.22 -14.02 -27.01
CA ILE A 202 13.84 -13.26 -28.10
C ILE A 202 15.33 -13.12 -27.83
N TYR A 203 16.14 -13.19 -28.89
CA TYR A 203 17.57 -12.97 -28.77
C TYR A 203 17.86 -11.48 -28.63
N ASN A 204 18.49 -11.07 -27.53
CA ASN A 204 18.96 -9.70 -27.32
C ASN A 204 20.42 -9.59 -27.76
N GLU A 205 20.66 -8.98 -28.92
CA GLU A 205 22.00 -8.81 -29.49
C GLU A 205 22.93 -8.00 -28.59
N GLN A 206 22.42 -6.96 -27.92
CA GLN A 206 23.22 -6.07 -27.06
C GLN A 206 23.75 -6.80 -25.82
N LYS A 207 22.95 -7.73 -25.28
CA LYS A 207 23.31 -8.52 -24.10
C LYS A 207 23.82 -9.93 -24.44
N ASN A 208 23.85 -10.28 -25.73
CA ASN A 208 24.29 -11.57 -26.27
C ASN A 208 23.63 -12.77 -25.56
N ARG A 209 22.31 -12.69 -25.30
CA ARG A 209 21.54 -13.73 -24.59
C ARG A 209 20.07 -13.74 -25.01
N TYR A 210 19.39 -14.86 -24.80
CA TYR A 210 17.93 -14.92 -24.91
C TYR A 210 17.27 -14.26 -23.69
N GLU A 211 16.25 -13.45 -23.93
CA GLU A 211 15.44 -12.80 -22.90
C GLU A 211 13.95 -13.05 -23.14
N PRO A 212 13.12 -13.09 -22.08
CA PRO A 212 11.68 -13.19 -22.26
C PRO A 212 11.15 -11.99 -23.07
N ASN A 213 10.26 -12.25 -24.02
CA ASN A 213 9.51 -11.23 -24.74
C ASN A 213 8.37 -10.74 -23.85
N TRP A 214 8.70 -9.82 -22.95
CA TRP A 214 7.77 -9.27 -21.96
C TRP A 214 6.51 -8.63 -22.56
N PHE A 215 6.61 -8.08 -23.78
CA PHE A 215 5.45 -7.53 -24.47
C PHE A 215 4.45 -8.63 -24.84
N ASP A 216 4.91 -9.72 -25.44
CA ASP A 216 4.09 -10.86 -25.84
C ASP A 216 3.60 -11.65 -24.63
N ILE A 217 4.45 -11.88 -23.63
CA ILE A 217 4.08 -12.51 -22.36
C ILE A 217 2.92 -11.73 -21.71
N GLY A 218 3.06 -10.42 -21.55
CA GLY A 218 1.99 -9.61 -20.97
C GLY A 218 0.74 -9.50 -21.85
N HIS A 219 0.82 -9.73 -23.17
CA HIS A 219 -0.36 -9.78 -24.03
C HIS A 219 -1.11 -11.12 -23.92
N GLN A 220 -0.36 -12.23 -23.93
CA GLN A 220 -0.90 -13.59 -23.93
C GLN A 220 -1.26 -14.11 -22.54
N PHE A 221 -0.79 -13.46 -21.48
CA PHE A 221 -0.96 -13.91 -20.11
C PHE A 221 -2.41 -14.22 -19.74
N GLN A 222 -2.57 -15.41 -19.14
CA GLN A 222 -3.77 -15.88 -18.46
C GLN A 222 -3.35 -16.77 -17.27
N PRO A 223 -4.01 -16.66 -16.11
CA PRO A 223 -3.80 -17.58 -15.00
C PRO A 223 -4.19 -19.01 -15.40
N ARG A 224 -3.41 -20.00 -14.97
CA ARG A 224 -3.75 -21.41 -15.17
C ARG A 224 -4.64 -21.88 -14.03
N LYS A 225 -5.85 -22.33 -14.35
CA LYS A 225 -6.70 -23.01 -13.37
C LYS A 225 -6.03 -24.32 -12.97
N SER A 226 -5.80 -24.50 -11.67
CA SER A 226 -5.38 -25.77 -11.07
C SER A 226 -6.52 -26.77 -11.06
#